data_AF-A0A961GWG3-F1
#
_entry.id   AF-A0A961GWG3-F1
#
_cell.length_a   1.000
_cell.length_b   1.000
_cell.length_c   1.000
_cell.angle_alpha   90.00
_cell.angle_beta   90.00
_cell.angle_gamma   90.00
#
_symmetry.space_group_name_H-M   'P 1'
#
loop_
_entity.id
_entity.type
_entity.pdbx_description
1 polymer ?
#
loop_
_entity_poly.entity_id
_entity_poly.type
_entity_poly.pdbx_seq_one_letter_code
_entity_poly.pdbx_strand_id
1 'polypeptide(L)'
;DAVLAEPIESVVLRDAAGRPCLETRTTLDLEDTLRLPGGNIFHAPLEWPFLEEGAETATAAQRWGVATEHPRILLAAAGARRGGGVSGVGGHNAAMAVLESG
;
A
#
# COMPACT_ATOMS: atom_id res chain seq x y z
N ASP A 1 12.31 -22.70 14.16
CA ASP A 1 12.03 -22.92 15.59
C ASP A 1 12.78 -22.01 16.53
N ALA A 2 14.12 -21.88 16.43
CA ALA A 2 14.93 -21.14 17.41
C ALA A 2 14.60 -19.63 17.62
N VAL A 3 13.78 -19.02 16.74
CA VAL A 3 13.33 -17.62 16.84
C VAL A 3 11.81 -17.47 16.99
N LEU A 4 11.07 -18.58 17.02
CA LEU A 4 9.61 -18.57 17.17
C LEU A 4 9.27 -18.84 18.64
N ALA A 5 8.26 -18.15 19.16
CA ALA A 5 7.76 -18.40 20.51
C ALA A 5 7.12 -19.78 20.63
N GLU A 6 6.49 -20.26 19.54
CA GLU A 6 5.88 -21.58 19.43
C GLU A 6 6.03 -22.12 17.99
N PRO A 7 5.92 -23.45 17.80
CA PRO A 7 5.97 -24.05 16.46
C PRO A 7 4.77 -23.63 15.59
N ILE A 8 4.98 -23.43 14.28
CA ILE A 8 3.95 -22.94 13.34
C ILE A 8 3.23 -24.07 12.59
N GLU A 9 3.66 -25.31 12.74
CA GLU A 9 3.19 -26.47 11.97
C GLU A 9 1.69 -26.75 12.14
N SER A 10 1.11 -26.29 13.24
CA SER A 10 -0.33 -26.41 13.54
C SER A 10 -1.19 -25.46 12.70
N VAL A 11 -0.64 -24.34 12.21
CA VAL A 11 -1.36 -23.34 11.40
C VAL A 11 -1.05 -23.42 9.91
N VAL A 12 -0.17 -24.34 9.50
CA VAL A 12 0.12 -24.59 8.09
C VAL A 12 -0.97 -25.46 7.48
N LEU A 13 -1.59 -24.95 6.41
CA LEU A 13 -2.59 -25.70 5.64
C LEU A 13 -1.96 -26.97 5.04
N ARG A 14 -2.71 -28.09 5.03
CA ARG A 14 -2.30 -29.37 4.46
C ARG A 14 -3.13 -29.74 3.24
N ASP A 15 -2.49 -30.40 2.27
CA ASP A 15 -3.15 -30.96 1.10
C ASP A 15 -3.89 -32.27 1.44
N ALA A 16 -4.56 -32.86 0.43
CA ALA A 16 -5.31 -34.10 0.59
C ALA A 16 -4.46 -35.33 0.99
N ALA A 17 -3.13 -35.26 0.83
CA ALA A 17 -2.18 -36.28 1.24
C ALA A 17 -1.53 -35.96 2.61
N GLY A 18 -1.97 -34.90 3.29
CA GLY A 18 -1.46 -34.47 4.58
C GLY A 18 -0.13 -33.71 4.53
N ARG A 19 0.34 -33.32 3.34
CA ARG A 19 1.60 -32.57 3.17
C ARG A 19 1.35 -31.07 3.30
N PRO A 20 2.30 -30.26 3.81
CA PRO A 20 2.18 -28.81 3.83
C PRO A 20 1.88 -28.23 2.44
N CYS A 21 0.86 -27.38 2.35
CA CYS A 21 0.59 -26.60 1.15
C CYS A 21 1.69 -25.56 0.95
N LEU A 22 2.15 -25.38 -0.29
CA LEU A 22 3.08 -24.35 -0.68
C LEU A 22 2.53 -23.60 -1.89
N GLU A 23 2.48 -22.28 -1.79
CA GLU A 23 2.20 -21.38 -2.91
C GLU A 23 3.37 -20.41 -3.07
N THR A 24 3.76 -20.16 -4.32
CA THR A 24 4.79 -19.18 -4.66
C THR A 24 4.21 -18.16 -5.63
N ARG A 25 4.46 -16.88 -5.36
CA ARG A 25 4.12 -15.76 -6.25
C ARG A 25 5.37 -14.92 -6.48
N THR A 26 5.69 -14.71 -7.74
CA THR A 26 6.73 -13.77 -8.19
C THR A 26 6.17 -12.35 -8.29
N THR A 27 7.03 -11.35 -8.45
CA THR A 27 6.59 -9.98 -8.71
C THR A 27 5.73 -9.86 -9.97
N LEU A 28 6.02 -10.66 -11.00
CA LEU A 28 5.20 -10.74 -12.21
C LEU A 28 3.82 -11.34 -11.91
N ASP A 29 3.76 -12.40 -11.10
CA ASP A 29 2.46 -12.97 -10.69
C ASP A 29 1.64 -11.94 -9.90
N LEU A 30 2.28 -11.14 -9.05
CA LEU A 30 1.62 -10.08 -8.29
C LEU A 30 1.13 -8.94 -9.19
N GLU A 31 1.91 -8.57 -10.19
CA GLU A 31 1.51 -7.58 -11.21
C GLU A 31 0.31 -8.06 -12.02
N ASP A 32 0.31 -9.31 -12.46
CA ASP A 32 -0.77 -9.86 -13.26
C ASP A 32 -2.04 -10.11 -12.45
N THR A 33 -1.92 -10.72 -11.26
CA THR A 33 -3.07 -11.19 -10.49
C THR A 33 -3.67 -10.13 -9.57
N LEU A 34 -2.84 -9.23 -9.03
CA LEU A 34 -3.27 -8.20 -8.08
C LEU A 34 -3.14 -6.78 -8.63
N ARG A 35 -2.62 -6.62 -9.87
CA ARG A 35 -2.37 -5.29 -10.48
C ARG A 35 -1.42 -4.43 -9.65
N LEU A 36 -0.47 -5.06 -8.98
CA LEU A 36 0.63 -4.39 -8.28
C LEU A 36 1.70 -4.01 -9.32
N PRO A 37 1.90 -2.73 -9.69
CA PRO A 37 2.85 -2.37 -10.73
C PRO A 37 4.27 -2.87 -10.39
N GLY A 38 4.87 -3.67 -11.26
CA GLY A 38 6.16 -4.34 -11.00
C GLY A 38 6.18 -5.25 -9.76
N GLY A 39 5.02 -5.69 -9.26
CA GLY A 39 4.87 -6.41 -8.00
C GLY A 39 5.06 -5.55 -6.74
N ASN A 40 5.06 -4.22 -6.86
CA ASN A 40 5.30 -3.32 -5.73
C ASN A 40 4.05 -3.22 -4.83
N ILE A 41 4.16 -3.75 -3.61
CA ILE A 41 3.07 -3.70 -2.61
C ILE A 41 2.71 -2.27 -2.18
N PHE A 42 3.60 -1.30 -2.37
CA PHE A 42 3.36 0.11 -2.09
C PHE A 42 2.80 0.87 -3.30
N HIS A 43 2.69 0.25 -4.47
CA HIS A 43 2.14 0.83 -5.71
C HIS A 43 2.84 2.09 -6.24
N ALA A 44 3.84 2.62 -5.52
CA ALA A 44 4.64 3.77 -5.88
C ALA A 44 6.07 3.63 -5.28
N PRO A 45 7.07 4.34 -5.83
CA PRO A 45 8.40 4.42 -5.23
C PRO A 45 8.37 5.01 -3.81
N LEU A 46 9.46 4.81 -3.07
CA LEU A 46 9.64 5.48 -1.79
C LEU A 46 9.77 6.99 -2.02
N GLU A 47 9.05 7.76 -1.21
CA GLU A 47 9.09 9.23 -1.22
C GLU A 47 9.33 9.75 0.19
N TRP A 48 9.86 10.96 0.30
CA TRP A 48 10.06 11.58 1.60
C TRP A 48 8.71 11.82 2.29
N PRO A 49 8.57 11.51 3.59
CA PRO A 49 7.29 11.64 4.28
C PRO A 49 6.88 13.11 4.48
N PHE A 50 7.85 14.02 4.43
CA PHE A 50 7.65 15.46 4.52
C PHE A 50 7.68 16.10 3.13
N LEU A 51 7.05 17.26 3.01
CA LEU A 51 7.17 18.07 1.79
C LEU A 51 8.59 18.60 1.69
N GLU A 52 9.19 18.43 0.53
CA GLU A 52 10.46 19.07 0.21
C GLU A 52 10.28 20.57 0.00
N GLU A 53 11.37 21.31 0.08
CA GLU A 53 11.36 22.75 -0.20
C GLU A 53 10.85 23.00 -1.63
N GLY A 54 9.90 23.92 -1.77
CA GLY A 54 9.27 24.25 -3.06
C GLY A 54 8.17 23.30 -3.50
N ALA A 55 7.79 22.29 -2.71
CA ALA A 55 6.65 21.44 -3.04
C ALA A 55 5.34 22.25 -3.12
N GLU A 56 4.51 21.94 -4.12
CA GLU A 56 3.21 22.59 -4.28
C GLU A 56 2.28 22.26 -3.11
N THR A 57 1.56 23.27 -2.62
CA THR A 57 0.64 23.15 -1.48
C THR A 57 -0.65 23.95 -1.65
N ALA A 58 -0.95 24.38 -2.89
CA ALA A 58 -2.09 25.24 -3.19
C ALA A 58 -3.42 24.53 -2.89
N THR A 59 -3.52 23.24 -3.16
CA THR A 59 -4.74 22.44 -2.95
C THR A 59 -4.68 21.61 -1.68
N ALA A 60 -5.84 21.28 -1.10
CA ALA A 60 -5.91 20.36 0.02
C ALA A 60 -5.30 19.00 -0.34
N ALA A 61 -5.57 18.49 -1.55
CA ALA A 61 -5.01 17.23 -2.03
C ALA A 61 -3.47 17.20 -1.99
N GLN A 62 -2.82 18.33 -2.32
CA GLN A 62 -1.36 18.46 -2.26
C GLN A 62 -0.85 18.45 -0.81
N ARG A 63 -1.50 19.21 0.09
CA ARG A 63 -1.14 19.25 1.52
C ARG A 63 -1.27 17.87 2.18
N TRP A 64 -2.35 17.16 1.88
CA TRP A 64 -2.62 15.81 2.39
C TRP A 64 -1.81 14.71 1.68
N GLY A 65 -1.15 15.02 0.55
CA GLY A 65 -0.28 14.07 -0.17
C GLY A 65 -1.04 13.01 -0.97
N VAL A 66 -2.22 13.37 -1.47
CA VAL A 66 -3.13 12.49 -2.24
C VAL A 66 -3.45 13.05 -3.62
N ALA A 67 -2.77 14.13 -4.02
CA ALA A 67 -2.95 14.77 -5.32
C ALA A 67 -2.56 13.83 -6.47
N THR A 68 -3.27 13.99 -7.58
CA THR A 68 -2.92 13.41 -8.88
C THR A 68 -2.83 14.53 -9.91
N GLU A 69 -2.47 14.22 -11.16
CA GLU A 69 -2.53 15.18 -12.27
C GLU A 69 -3.96 15.68 -12.56
N HIS A 70 -4.98 14.99 -12.04
CA HIS A 70 -6.38 15.34 -12.25
C HIS A 70 -6.99 15.95 -10.98
N PRO A 71 -7.43 17.22 -10.99
CA PRO A 71 -7.87 17.94 -9.78
C PRO A 71 -9.02 17.30 -8.99
N ARG A 72 -9.78 16.38 -9.61
CA ARG A 72 -10.95 15.71 -8.99
C ARG A 72 -10.69 14.23 -8.67
N ILE A 73 -9.46 13.75 -8.84
CA ILE A 73 -9.08 12.37 -8.56
C ILE A 73 -8.03 12.37 -7.46
N LEU A 74 -8.29 11.63 -6.39
CA LEU A 74 -7.42 11.52 -5.22
C LEU A 74 -6.88 10.10 -5.09
N LEU A 75 -5.62 9.97 -4.69
CA LEU A 75 -4.99 8.68 -4.43
C LEU A 75 -5.20 8.29 -2.95
N ALA A 76 -5.99 7.25 -2.70
CA ALA A 76 -6.51 6.92 -1.37
C ALA A 76 -5.97 5.60 -0.78
N ALA A 77 -4.84 5.09 -1.27
CA ALA A 77 -4.32 3.77 -0.93
C ALA A 77 -2.79 3.77 -0.74
N ALA A 78 -2.18 2.60 -0.79
CA ALA A 78 -0.75 2.38 -0.53
C ALA A 78 0.19 3.28 -1.35
N GLY A 79 -0.21 3.63 -2.58
CA GLY A 79 0.55 4.52 -3.46
C GLY A 79 0.49 6.01 -3.11
N ALA A 80 -0.37 6.43 -2.19
CA ALA A 80 -0.39 7.81 -1.72
C ALA A 80 0.90 8.14 -0.95
N ARG A 81 1.26 9.43 -0.85
CA ARG A 81 2.37 9.82 0.03
C ARG A 81 2.01 9.49 1.47
N ARG A 82 2.87 8.70 2.13
CA ARG A 82 2.62 8.08 3.45
C ARG A 82 1.49 7.03 3.45
N GLY A 83 1.08 6.55 2.28
CA GLY A 83 -0.05 5.62 2.13
C GLY A 83 0.23 4.18 2.56
N GLY A 84 1.50 3.84 2.84
CA GLY A 84 2.04 2.48 2.90
C GLY A 84 1.09 1.39 3.43
N GLY A 85 0.98 0.30 2.66
CA GLY A 85 0.35 -0.96 3.01
C GLY A 85 -0.92 -0.85 3.87
N VAL A 86 -0.89 -1.51 5.04
CA VAL A 86 -2.04 -1.65 5.94
C VAL A 86 -2.29 -0.44 6.86
N SER A 87 -1.63 0.70 6.64
CA SER A 87 -1.70 1.86 7.56
C SER A 87 -3.06 2.57 7.57
N GLY A 88 -3.82 2.50 6.47
CA GLY A 88 -5.06 3.28 6.28
C GLY A 88 -4.86 4.78 6.07
N VAL A 89 -3.61 5.27 6.11
CA VAL A 89 -3.29 6.71 6.03
C VAL A 89 -3.70 7.33 4.68
N GLY A 90 -3.48 6.61 3.57
CA GLY A 90 -3.87 7.11 2.24
C GLY A 90 -5.37 7.40 2.14
N GLY A 91 -6.20 6.49 2.68
CA GLY A 91 -7.65 6.65 2.69
C GLY A 91 -8.11 7.79 3.60
N HIS A 92 -7.52 7.88 4.80
CA HIS A 92 -7.77 8.99 5.72
C HIS A 92 -7.44 10.35 5.08
N ASN A 93 -6.24 10.48 4.50
CA ASN A 93 -5.78 11.73 3.88
C ASN A 93 -6.66 12.15 2.70
N ALA A 94 -7.12 11.18 1.90
CA ALA A 94 -8.03 11.47 0.80
C ALA A 94 -9.38 11.98 1.31
N ALA A 95 -9.92 11.39 2.37
CA ALA A 95 -11.15 11.88 3.01
C ALA A 95 -10.97 13.30 3.57
N MET A 96 -9.85 13.59 4.24
CA MET A 96 -9.55 14.92 4.76
C MET A 96 -9.40 15.97 3.65
N ALA A 97 -8.77 15.61 2.53
CA ALA A 97 -8.65 16.50 1.38
C ALA A 97 -10.03 16.86 0.78
N VAL A 98 -10.97 15.91 0.74
CA VAL A 98 -12.36 16.18 0.30
C VAL A 98 -13.06 17.13 1.28
N LEU A 99 -12.95 16.88 2.58
CA LEU A 99 -13.60 17.70 3.61
C LEU A 99 -13.09 19.14 3.66
N GLU A 100 -11.81 19.37 3.39
CA GLU A 100 -11.20 20.70 3.36
C GLU A 100 -11.48 21.46 2.06
N SER A 101 -11.86 20.75 0.99
CA SER A 101 -12.13 21.35 -0.33
C SER A 101 -13.59 21.79 -0.53
N GLY A 102 -14.49 21.45 0.41
CA GLY A 102 -15.89 21.85 0.42
C GLY A 102 -16.12 23.11 1.24
#